data_AF-A0A957J393-F1
#
_entry.id   AF-A0A957J393-F1
#
_cell.length_a   1.000
_cell.length_b   1.000
_cell.length_c   1.000
_cell.angle_alpha   90.00
_cell.angle_beta   90.00
_cell.angle_gamma   90.00
#
_symmetry.space_group_name_H-M   'P 1'
#
loop_
_entity.id
_entity.type
_entity.pdbx_description
1 polymer ?
#
loop_
_entity_poly.entity_id
_entity_poly.type
_entity_poly.pdbx_seq_one_letter_code
_entity_poly.pdbx_strand_id
1 'polypeptide(L)'
;SVIINTVAGDVGLRNVTGDVTLKSGMRDANFRFLGGQTDIGEIQGDVRLYGELAPGKHAFTAAGDIVLRWPVQSPLLLTATAPQISNRLQLEKVFEEDGSLSGSIGEDGPVVSLTANGRIILKDLHPVNDEWDSFRDEDMDFDFSIDLEGLGAQITAQVNQQVARVTAELESKFGTDFSQKMSEKIARQAERAAERAEKAAERARQRVERQRTEWQTPPRRPTPPTPPQKQKKASAEEQLKILKMVEQGLITPDEASMLLEALEN
;
A
#
# COMPACT_ATOMS: atom_id res chain seq x y z
N SER A 1 -24.79 2.73 -6.58
CA SER A 1 -24.31 2.99 -5.22
C SER A 1 -23.48 1.81 -4.74
N VAL A 2 -22.48 2.08 -3.89
CA VAL A 2 -21.59 1.10 -3.26
C VAL A 2 -21.81 1.21 -1.75
N ILE A 3 -22.19 0.11 -1.10
CA ILE A 3 -22.41 0.06 0.34
C ILE A 3 -21.49 -1.00 0.93
N ILE A 4 -20.62 -0.57 1.83
CA ILE A 4 -19.68 -1.43 2.54
C ILE A 4 -19.94 -1.24 4.04
N ASN A 5 -20.25 -2.33 4.74
CA ASN A 5 -20.50 -2.25 6.19
C ASN A 5 -19.20 -2.16 6.97
N THR A 6 -18.31 -3.15 6.81
CA THR A 6 -17.08 -3.23 7.60
C THR A 6 -15.95 -3.76 6.74
N VAL A 7 -14.78 -3.14 6.87
CA VAL A 7 -13.53 -3.61 6.27
C VAL A 7 -12.50 -3.78 7.38
N ALA A 8 -11.92 -4.97 7.50
CA ALA A 8 -10.89 -5.26 8.50
C ALA A 8 -9.48 -4.78 8.11
N GLY A 9 -9.27 -4.50 6.81
CA GLY A 9 -8.01 -4.02 6.26
C GLY A 9 -8.09 -2.56 5.80
N ASP A 10 -7.19 -2.22 4.88
CA ASP A 10 -7.15 -0.90 4.25
C ASP A 10 -8.27 -0.78 3.19
N VAL A 11 -8.78 0.43 2.99
CA VAL A 11 -9.78 0.75 1.98
C VAL A 11 -9.16 1.63 0.91
N GLY A 12 -9.32 1.24 -0.36
CA GLY A 12 -8.96 2.06 -1.51
C GLY A 12 -10.14 2.17 -2.46
N LEU A 13 -10.69 3.36 -2.63
CA LEU A 13 -11.71 3.64 -3.65
C LEU A 13 -11.19 4.67 -4.64
N ARG A 14 -11.32 4.35 -5.93
CA ARG A 14 -10.88 5.20 -7.02
C ARG A 14 -11.93 5.24 -8.12
N ASN A 15 -12.17 6.43 -8.67
CA ASN A 15 -13.02 6.65 -9.84
C ASN A 15 -14.44 6.04 -9.67
N VAL A 16 -15.02 6.20 -8.48
CA VAL A 16 -16.35 5.65 -8.18
C VAL A 16 -17.40 6.67 -8.63
N THR A 17 -18.21 6.32 -9.62
CA THR A 17 -19.19 7.25 -10.21
C THR A 17 -20.49 7.37 -9.41
N GLY A 18 -20.83 6.38 -8.60
CA GLY A 18 -22.06 6.37 -7.80
C GLY A 18 -21.82 6.68 -6.32
N ASP A 19 -22.91 6.81 -5.56
CA ASP A 19 -22.84 7.07 -4.12
C ASP A 19 -22.06 5.99 -3.38
N VAL A 20 -21.29 6.41 -2.38
CA VAL A 20 -20.45 5.55 -1.56
C VAL A 20 -20.87 5.69 -0.11
N THR A 21 -21.16 4.55 0.52
CA THR A 21 -21.35 4.47 1.97
C THR A 21 -20.41 3.41 2.53
N LEU A 22 -19.52 3.82 3.44
CA LEU A 22 -18.66 2.91 4.20
C LEU A 22 -18.94 3.13 5.68
N LYS A 23 -19.52 2.15 6.39
CA LYS A 23 -19.86 2.37 7.81
C LYS A 23 -18.65 2.33 8.74
N SER A 24 -17.70 1.43 8.47
CA SER A 24 -16.51 1.24 9.32
C SER A 24 -15.32 0.64 8.57
N GLY A 25 -14.12 1.09 8.92
CA GLY A 25 -12.84 0.53 8.46
C GLY A 25 -11.84 0.43 9.61
N MET A 26 -11.14 -0.70 9.72
CA MET A 26 -10.23 -0.94 10.86
C MET A 26 -8.81 -0.39 10.63
N ARG A 27 -8.47 0.01 9.40
CA ARG A 27 -7.17 0.57 9.05
C ARG A 27 -7.35 1.85 8.22
N ASP A 28 -6.44 2.13 7.29
CA ASP A 28 -6.42 3.37 6.54
C ASP A 28 -7.43 3.36 5.38
N ALA A 29 -7.89 4.55 4.99
CA ALA A 29 -8.77 4.73 3.85
C ALA A 29 -8.22 5.77 2.86
N ASN A 30 -8.17 5.39 1.59
CA ASN A 30 -7.70 6.22 0.49
C ASN A 30 -8.84 6.41 -0.53
N PHE A 31 -9.23 7.66 -0.74
CA PHE A 31 -10.32 8.04 -1.63
C PHE A 31 -9.82 8.96 -2.73
N ARG A 32 -10.07 8.58 -3.99
CA ARG A 32 -9.72 9.39 -5.17
C ARG A 32 -10.89 9.49 -6.13
N PHE A 33 -11.25 10.70 -6.52
CA PHE A 33 -12.27 10.98 -7.55
C PHE A 33 -13.59 10.24 -7.29
N LEU A 34 -14.30 10.67 -6.24
CA LEU A 34 -15.63 10.13 -5.89
C LEU A 34 -16.72 11.01 -6.54
N GLY A 35 -17.38 10.46 -7.55
CA GLY A 35 -18.37 11.16 -8.38
C GLY A 35 -19.81 11.10 -7.86
N GLY A 36 -20.05 10.48 -6.71
CA GLY A 36 -21.37 10.44 -6.05
C GLY A 36 -21.33 10.94 -4.61
N GLN A 37 -22.49 11.00 -3.95
CA GLN A 37 -22.54 11.41 -2.55
C GLN A 37 -21.79 10.39 -1.68
N THR A 38 -20.95 10.87 -0.77
CA THR A 38 -20.02 10.03 -0.02
C THR A 38 -20.24 10.19 1.48
N ASP A 39 -20.54 9.09 2.15
CA ASP A 39 -20.65 9.01 3.61
C ASP A 39 -19.68 7.95 4.13
N ILE A 40 -18.57 8.40 4.70
CA ILE A 40 -17.55 7.57 5.32
C ILE A 40 -17.66 7.70 6.84
N GLY A 41 -18.15 6.63 7.44
CA GLY A 41 -18.22 6.42 8.88
C GLY A 41 -16.85 6.18 9.49
N GLU A 42 -16.82 5.48 10.63
CA GLU A 42 -15.66 5.44 11.52
C GLU A 42 -14.50 4.64 10.91
N ILE A 43 -13.47 5.35 10.44
CA ILE A 43 -12.18 4.79 10.06
C ILE A 43 -11.26 4.83 11.28
N GLN A 44 -10.75 3.67 11.71
CA GLN A 44 -9.84 3.61 12.87
C GLN A 44 -8.43 4.13 12.55
N GLY A 45 -8.00 4.02 11.28
CA GLY A 45 -6.74 4.58 10.81
C GLY A 45 -6.89 6.00 10.26
N ASP A 46 -6.04 6.31 9.27
CA ASP A 46 -6.01 7.62 8.62
C ASP A 46 -6.94 7.65 7.39
N VAL A 47 -7.47 8.84 7.08
CA VAL A 47 -8.22 9.09 5.84
C VAL A 47 -7.45 10.04 4.93
N ARG A 48 -7.26 9.62 3.68
CA ARG A 48 -6.65 10.45 2.63
C ARG A 48 -7.67 10.66 1.52
N LEU A 49 -8.09 11.90 1.33
CA LEU A 49 -9.05 12.31 0.30
C LEU A 49 -8.35 13.17 -0.75
N TYR A 50 -8.57 12.84 -2.02
CA TYR A 50 -7.96 13.52 -3.16
C TYR A 50 -8.99 13.85 -4.23
N GLY A 51 -9.00 15.13 -4.62
CA GLY A 51 -9.79 15.62 -5.74
C GLY A 51 -11.16 16.12 -5.34
N GLU A 52 -11.89 16.61 -6.33
CA GLU A 52 -13.24 17.14 -6.16
C GLU A 52 -14.23 16.04 -5.78
N LEU A 53 -15.33 16.48 -5.16
CA LEU A 53 -16.48 15.66 -4.84
C LEU A 53 -17.69 16.18 -5.61
N ALA A 54 -18.63 15.28 -5.91
CA ALA A 54 -19.90 15.68 -6.51
C ALA A 54 -20.66 16.68 -5.63
N PRO A 55 -21.54 17.52 -6.19
CA PRO A 55 -22.40 18.38 -5.37
C PRO A 55 -23.23 17.57 -4.37
N GLY A 56 -23.26 18.01 -3.12
CA GLY A 56 -23.96 17.29 -2.05
C GLY A 56 -23.29 17.45 -0.70
N LYS A 57 -23.75 16.64 0.26
CA LYS A 57 -23.16 16.58 1.61
C LYS A 57 -22.29 15.35 1.74
N HIS A 58 -21.06 15.55 2.19
CA HIS A 58 -20.07 14.51 2.37
C HIS A 58 -19.55 14.55 3.80
N ALA A 59 -19.38 13.38 4.41
CA ALA A 59 -18.88 13.24 5.76
C ALA A 59 -17.74 12.22 5.79
N PHE A 60 -16.67 12.56 6.50
CA PHE A 60 -15.51 11.71 6.69
C PHE A 60 -15.10 11.73 8.17
N THR A 61 -15.10 10.56 8.80
CA THR A 61 -14.71 10.40 10.20
C THR A 61 -13.50 9.49 10.33
N ALA A 62 -12.47 9.94 11.06
CA ALA A 62 -11.27 9.17 11.33
C ALA A 62 -10.87 9.23 12.81
N ALA A 63 -10.43 8.12 13.37
CA ALA A 63 -9.75 8.11 14.66
C ALA A 63 -8.28 8.56 14.52
N GLY A 64 -7.67 8.38 13.34
CA GLY A 64 -6.36 8.91 12.99
C GLY A 64 -6.42 10.32 12.41
N ASP A 65 -5.51 10.58 11.46
CA ASP A 65 -5.40 11.85 10.77
C ASP A 65 -6.28 11.89 9.51
N ILE A 66 -6.69 13.08 9.09
CA ILE A 66 -7.34 13.31 7.80
C ILE A 66 -6.50 14.25 6.96
N VAL A 67 -6.17 13.82 5.74
CA VAL A 67 -5.52 14.66 4.73
C VAL A 67 -6.49 14.91 3.58
N LEU A 68 -6.90 16.16 3.41
CA LEU A 68 -7.69 16.62 2.27
C LEU A 68 -6.79 17.34 1.27
N ARG A 69 -6.71 16.81 0.04
CA ARG A 69 -6.09 17.48 -1.11
C ARG A 69 -7.17 17.95 -2.07
N TRP A 70 -7.36 19.27 -2.13
CA TRP A 70 -8.47 19.88 -2.86
C TRP A 70 -7.99 20.72 -4.04
N PRO A 71 -8.57 20.58 -5.25
CA PRO A 71 -8.14 21.36 -6.40
C PRO A 71 -8.20 22.86 -6.17
N VAL A 72 -7.14 23.57 -6.56
CA VAL A 72 -7.12 25.02 -6.50
C VAL A 72 -8.29 25.59 -7.29
N GLN A 73 -8.94 26.61 -6.74
CA GLN A 73 -10.08 27.31 -7.35
C GLN A 73 -11.35 26.45 -7.52
N SER A 74 -11.36 25.20 -7.05
CA SER A 74 -12.56 24.38 -7.07
C SER A 74 -13.47 24.70 -5.88
N PRO A 75 -14.78 24.89 -6.08
CA PRO A 75 -15.66 25.29 -5.01
C PRO A 75 -15.74 24.28 -3.87
N LEU A 76 -15.84 24.76 -2.63
CA LEU A 76 -15.87 23.90 -1.44
C LEU A 76 -16.56 24.63 -0.30
N LEU A 77 -17.44 23.93 0.43
CA LEU A 77 -17.97 24.39 1.71
C LEU A 77 -17.44 23.46 2.80
N LEU A 78 -16.46 23.89 3.59
CA LEU A 78 -15.73 23.03 4.51
C LEU A 78 -16.13 23.28 5.97
N THR A 79 -16.27 22.19 6.71
CA THR A 79 -16.21 22.18 8.17
C THR A 79 -15.25 21.07 8.60
N ALA A 80 -14.23 21.40 9.37
CA ALA A 80 -13.21 20.49 9.85
C ALA A 80 -13.12 20.58 11.36
N THR A 81 -13.18 19.44 12.06
CA THR A 81 -13.09 19.38 13.52
C THR A 81 -12.01 18.39 13.93
N ALA A 82 -10.99 18.88 14.63
CA ALA A 82 -9.90 18.07 15.15
C ALA A 82 -9.09 18.81 16.24
N PRO A 83 -8.38 18.10 17.11
CA PRO A 83 -7.43 18.69 18.05
C PRO A 83 -6.38 19.61 17.42
N GLN A 84 -5.99 19.34 16.16
CA GLN A 84 -5.06 20.16 15.40
C GLN A 84 -5.50 20.25 13.94
N ILE A 85 -5.57 21.47 13.40
CA ILE A 85 -5.91 21.73 12.00
C ILE A 85 -4.79 22.55 11.35
N SER A 86 -4.23 22.03 10.25
CA SER A 86 -3.25 22.73 9.41
C SER A 86 -3.91 23.09 8.08
N ASN A 87 -4.38 24.33 7.95
CA ASN A 87 -4.99 24.81 6.71
C ASN A 87 -3.94 25.41 5.75
N ARG A 88 -3.86 24.87 4.53
CA ARG A 88 -3.12 25.48 3.40
C ARG A 88 -4.02 25.81 2.21
N LEU A 89 -5.34 25.61 2.34
CA LEU A 89 -6.32 26.01 1.33
C LEU A 89 -6.60 27.51 1.42
N GLN A 90 -6.88 28.11 0.27
CA GLN A 90 -7.30 29.52 0.15
C GLN A 90 -8.79 29.68 0.50
N LEU A 91 -9.14 29.41 1.75
CA LEU A 91 -10.52 29.54 2.23
C LEU A 91 -10.89 31.02 2.45
N GLU A 92 -12.10 31.36 2.01
CA GLU A 92 -12.82 32.58 2.32
C GLU A 92 -13.75 32.37 3.52
N LYS A 93 -14.20 33.47 4.16
CA LYS A 93 -15.15 33.46 5.29
C LYS A 93 -14.75 32.46 6.39
N VAL A 94 -13.47 32.49 6.78
CA VAL A 94 -12.92 31.52 7.75
C VAL A 94 -13.39 31.85 9.16
N PHE A 95 -13.95 30.84 9.85
CA PHE A 95 -14.26 30.88 11.27
C PHE A 95 -13.57 29.71 11.97
N GLU A 96 -12.88 30.00 13.08
CA GLU A 96 -12.18 29.02 13.89
C GLU A 96 -12.60 29.17 15.36
N GLU A 97 -13.19 28.11 15.93
CA GLU A 97 -13.68 28.07 17.31
C GLU A 97 -13.60 26.64 17.84
N ASP A 98 -13.10 26.47 19.07
CA ASP A 98 -13.09 25.20 19.82
C ASP A 98 -12.57 23.97 19.04
N GLY A 99 -11.49 24.13 18.26
CA GLY A 99 -10.91 23.03 17.46
C GLY A 99 -11.72 22.68 16.21
N SER A 100 -12.63 23.57 15.81
CA SER A 100 -13.35 23.53 14.55
C SER A 100 -12.93 24.68 13.64
N LEU A 101 -12.74 24.39 12.36
CA LEU A 101 -12.45 25.34 11.29
C LEU A 101 -13.52 25.21 10.22
N SER A 102 -14.12 26.33 9.83
CA SER A 102 -15.06 26.41 8.72
C SER A 102 -14.65 27.51 7.75
N GLY A 103 -15.00 27.34 6.49
CA GLY A 103 -14.70 28.29 5.43
C GLY A 103 -15.16 27.78 4.09
N SER A 104 -15.05 28.61 3.06
CA SER A 104 -15.51 28.27 1.72
C SER A 104 -14.51 28.64 0.63
N ILE A 105 -14.51 27.91 -0.47
CA ILE A 105 -13.90 28.33 -1.74
C ILE A 105 -15.09 28.56 -2.68
N GLY A 106 -15.28 29.80 -3.16
CA GLY A 106 -16.48 30.16 -3.92
C GLY A 106 -17.79 30.17 -3.11
N GLU A 107 -18.91 30.32 -3.82
CA GLU A 107 -20.24 30.46 -3.21
C GLU A 107 -21.05 29.16 -3.19
N ASP A 108 -20.87 28.30 -4.21
CA ASP A 108 -21.62 27.07 -4.41
C ASP A 108 -20.68 25.88 -4.63
N GLY A 109 -20.78 24.84 -3.79
CA GLY A 109 -19.90 23.67 -3.89
C GLY A 109 -20.36 22.51 -2.99
N PRO A 110 -19.63 21.38 -3.03
CA PRO A 110 -19.85 20.27 -2.10
C PRO A 110 -19.65 20.73 -0.65
N VAL A 111 -20.55 20.29 0.22
CA VAL A 111 -20.45 20.47 1.67
C VAL A 111 -19.68 19.31 2.24
N VAL A 112 -18.48 19.56 2.74
CA VAL A 112 -17.56 18.55 3.26
C VAL A 112 -17.38 18.75 4.76
N SER A 113 -17.76 17.73 5.52
CA SER A 113 -17.53 17.64 6.96
C SER A 113 -16.42 16.64 7.24
N LEU A 114 -15.36 17.09 7.91
CA LEU A 114 -14.22 16.27 8.33
C LEU A 114 -14.18 16.23 9.86
N THR A 115 -14.14 15.03 10.44
CA THR A 115 -13.97 14.85 11.89
C THR A 115 -12.81 13.90 12.14
N ALA A 116 -11.78 14.36 12.84
CA ALA A 116 -10.61 13.56 13.16
C ALA A 116 -10.29 13.62 14.65
N ASN A 117 -9.91 12.49 15.26
CA ASN A 117 -9.33 12.50 16.61
C ASN A 117 -7.82 12.82 16.58
N GLY A 118 -7.17 12.69 15.41
CA GLY A 118 -5.81 13.12 15.16
C GLY A 118 -5.72 14.55 14.62
N ARG A 119 -4.99 14.74 13.53
CA ARG A 119 -4.79 16.03 12.84
C ARG A 119 -5.59 16.08 11.54
N ILE A 120 -6.11 17.26 11.21
CA ILE A 120 -6.58 17.56 9.85
C ILE A 120 -5.54 18.39 9.12
N ILE A 121 -5.15 17.96 7.92
CA ILE A 121 -4.27 18.70 7.02
C ILE A 121 -5.02 18.99 5.72
N LEU A 122 -5.19 20.28 5.42
CA LEU A 122 -5.84 20.75 4.20
C LEU A 122 -4.75 21.26 3.26
N LYS A 123 -4.62 20.66 2.07
CA LYS A 123 -3.57 20.97 1.08
C LYS A 123 -4.18 21.31 -0.27
N ASP A 124 -3.59 22.30 -0.94
CA ASP A 124 -3.90 22.62 -2.33
C ASP A 124 -3.52 21.45 -3.25
N LEU A 125 -4.35 21.21 -4.26
CA LEU A 125 -4.05 20.32 -5.36
C LEU A 125 -3.98 21.15 -6.65
N HIS A 126 -2.77 21.27 -7.22
CA HIS A 126 -2.57 21.98 -8.48
C HIS A 126 -2.87 21.04 -9.65
N PRO A 127 -3.71 21.43 -10.63
CA PRO A 127 -3.91 20.68 -11.85
C PRO A 127 -2.67 20.85 -12.74
N VAL A 128 -1.61 20.08 -12.45
CA VAL A 128 -0.48 19.89 -13.36
C VAL A 128 -0.55 18.44 -13.83
N ASN A 129 -1.04 18.25 -15.05
CA ASN A 129 -1.07 17.00 -15.83
C ASN A 129 -1.17 15.71 -14.97
N ASP A 130 -2.43 15.32 -14.74
CA ASP A 130 -3.02 14.48 -13.69
C ASP A 130 -2.48 13.06 -13.42
N GLU A 131 -1.31 12.67 -13.92
CA GLU A 131 -0.74 11.35 -13.62
C GLU A 131 0.48 11.38 -12.69
N TRP A 132 1.19 12.51 -12.54
CA TRP A 132 2.50 12.47 -11.88
C TRP A 132 2.78 13.44 -10.72
N ASP A 133 1.96 14.48 -10.49
CA ASP A 133 2.17 15.35 -9.31
C ASP A 133 1.70 14.71 -7.99
N SER A 134 0.88 13.66 -8.08
CA SER A 134 0.57 12.78 -6.93
C SER A 134 1.78 12.03 -6.36
N PHE A 135 2.95 12.06 -7.04
CA PHE A 135 4.21 11.48 -6.58
C PHE A 135 5.18 12.45 -5.90
N ARG A 136 4.91 13.76 -5.90
CA ARG A 136 5.89 14.77 -5.44
C ARG A 136 5.65 15.26 -4.02
N ASP A 137 4.48 15.01 -3.44
CA ASP A 137 4.16 15.48 -2.09
C ASP A 137 4.88 14.61 -1.04
N GLU A 138 5.81 15.22 -0.31
CA GLU A 138 6.87 14.62 0.53
C GLU A 138 6.42 13.78 1.75
N ASP A 139 5.16 13.33 1.81
CA ASP A 139 4.62 12.43 2.83
C ASP A 139 4.16 11.07 2.25
N MET A 140 4.57 10.77 1.02
CA MET A 140 4.19 9.54 0.31
C MET A 140 5.17 8.40 0.62
N ASP A 141 4.94 7.65 1.70
CA ASP A 141 5.31 6.23 1.77
C ASP A 141 4.42 5.43 0.80
N PHE A 142 4.49 5.77 -0.49
CA PHE A 142 3.91 4.98 -1.55
C PHE A 142 5.03 4.29 -2.32
N ASP A 143 5.04 2.98 -2.13
CA ASP A 143 5.77 1.96 -2.83
C ASP A 143 5.63 2.15 -4.35
N PHE A 144 6.57 2.89 -4.95
CA PHE A 144 6.87 2.79 -6.37
C PHE A 144 7.77 1.57 -6.56
N SER A 145 7.32 0.40 -6.11
CA SER A 145 7.72 -0.85 -6.75
C SER A 145 7.08 -0.83 -8.14
N ILE A 146 7.75 -0.16 -9.08
CA ILE A 146 7.98 -0.89 -10.33
C ILE A 146 8.48 -2.24 -9.84
N ASP A 147 7.77 -3.31 -10.18
CA ASP A 147 8.11 -4.68 -9.85
C ASP A 147 9.48 -5.02 -10.47
N LEU A 148 10.53 -4.43 -9.90
CA LEU A 148 11.93 -4.60 -10.23
C LEU A 148 12.45 -5.88 -9.59
N GLU A 149 11.72 -6.42 -8.60
CA GLU A 149 11.94 -7.78 -8.10
C GLU A 149 11.55 -8.81 -9.18
N GLY A 150 10.48 -8.57 -9.96
CA GLY A 150 10.12 -9.39 -11.13
C GLY A 150 11.02 -9.21 -12.37
N LEU A 151 11.64 -8.03 -12.55
CA LEU A 151 12.60 -7.77 -13.65
C LEU A 151 13.95 -8.47 -13.47
N GLY A 152 14.22 -9.02 -12.28
CA GLY A 152 15.51 -9.61 -11.92
C GLY A 152 15.83 -10.96 -12.58
N ALA A 153 14.94 -11.57 -13.36
CA ALA A 153 15.14 -12.94 -13.82
C ALA A 153 14.93 -13.25 -15.31
N GLN A 154 14.30 -12.41 -16.16
CA GLN A 154 14.09 -12.83 -17.56
C GLN A 154 13.75 -11.71 -18.57
N ILE A 155 14.42 -11.79 -19.74
CA ILE A 155 14.17 -11.17 -21.07
C ILE A 155 14.65 -9.71 -21.31
N THR A 156 15.93 -9.57 -21.65
CA THR A 156 16.62 -8.30 -22.02
C THR A 156 16.02 -7.56 -23.23
N ALA A 157 15.40 -8.25 -24.19
CA ALA A 157 14.88 -7.63 -25.42
C ALA A 157 13.48 -7.02 -25.26
N GLN A 158 12.60 -7.70 -24.50
CA GLN A 158 11.23 -7.23 -24.25
C GLN A 158 11.22 -6.04 -23.27
N VAL A 159 12.11 -6.07 -22.27
CA VAL A 159 12.28 -4.98 -21.31
C VAL A 159 12.73 -3.70 -22.01
N ASN A 160 13.71 -3.77 -22.93
CA ASN A 160 14.16 -2.57 -23.65
C ASN A 160 13.05 -1.93 -24.49
N GLN A 161 12.18 -2.74 -25.11
CA GLN A 161 11.03 -2.22 -25.87
C GLN A 161 9.95 -1.64 -24.95
N GLN A 162 9.71 -2.26 -23.79
CA GLN A 162 8.74 -1.74 -22.81
C GLN A 162 9.25 -0.45 -22.15
N VAL A 163 10.53 -0.38 -21.78
CA VAL A 163 11.15 0.83 -21.23
C VAL A 163 11.11 1.94 -22.27
N ALA A 164 11.54 1.69 -23.52
CA ALA A 164 11.50 2.72 -24.56
C ALA A 164 10.08 3.22 -24.85
N ARG A 165 9.08 2.33 -24.80
CA ARG A 165 7.67 2.70 -24.97
C ARG A 165 7.17 3.56 -23.81
N VAL A 166 7.50 3.18 -22.58
CA VAL A 166 7.14 3.94 -21.37
C VAL A 166 7.84 5.31 -21.37
N THR A 167 9.10 5.38 -21.79
CA THR A 167 9.85 6.64 -21.90
C THR A 167 9.27 7.55 -22.98
N ALA A 168 8.96 7.02 -24.16
CA ALA A 168 8.35 7.80 -25.24
C ALA A 168 6.93 8.27 -24.88
N GLU A 169 6.17 7.45 -24.17
CA GLU A 169 4.83 7.81 -23.68
C GLU A 169 4.90 8.88 -22.57
N LEU A 170 5.91 8.80 -21.68
CA LEU A 170 6.15 9.84 -20.66
C LEU A 170 6.59 11.16 -21.28
N GLU A 171 7.51 11.13 -22.23
CA GLU A 171 8.02 12.33 -22.90
C GLU A 171 6.92 13.03 -23.71
N SER A 172 6.08 12.24 -24.41
CA SER A 172 4.95 12.76 -25.18
C SER A 172 3.85 13.35 -24.31
N LYS A 173 3.64 12.85 -23.08
CA LYS A 173 2.56 13.30 -22.21
C LYS A 173 2.98 14.39 -21.23
N PHE A 174 4.24 14.42 -20.79
CA PHE A 174 4.68 15.26 -19.66
C PHE A 174 5.87 16.19 -19.96
N GLY A 175 6.46 16.13 -21.15
CA GLY A 175 7.56 16.99 -21.58
C GLY A 175 8.95 16.58 -21.06
N THR A 176 10.00 17.22 -21.57
CA THR A 176 11.42 16.86 -21.32
C THR A 176 11.88 17.10 -19.89
N ASP A 177 11.37 18.14 -19.24
CA ASP A 177 11.76 18.54 -17.88
C ASP A 177 11.30 17.53 -16.83
N PHE A 178 10.20 16.82 -17.11
CA PHE A 178 9.69 15.74 -16.28
C PHE A 178 10.57 14.49 -16.38
N SER A 179 10.96 14.10 -17.59
CA SER A 179 11.84 12.95 -17.86
C SER A 179 13.21 13.08 -17.18
N GLN A 180 13.77 14.29 -17.13
CA GLN A 180 15.06 14.53 -16.49
C GLN A 180 15.01 14.30 -14.97
N LYS A 181 13.99 14.83 -14.29
CA LYS A 181 13.81 14.67 -12.83
C LYS A 181 13.45 13.23 -12.44
N MET A 182 12.69 12.53 -13.28
CA MET A 182 12.38 11.11 -13.11
C MET A 182 13.66 10.26 -13.23
N SER A 183 14.49 10.54 -14.23
CA SER A 183 15.76 9.84 -14.46
C SER A 183 16.70 9.98 -13.27
N GLU A 184 16.77 11.17 -12.66
CA GLU A 184 17.57 11.41 -11.47
C GLU A 184 17.07 10.61 -10.25
N LYS A 185 15.75 10.55 -10.04
CA LYS A 185 15.15 9.79 -8.94
C LYS A 185 15.34 8.27 -9.12
N ILE A 186 15.19 7.78 -10.35
CA ILE A 186 15.46 6.37 -10.71
C ILE A 186 16.94 6.05 -10.49
N ALA A 187 17.86 6.90 -10.94
CA ALA A 187 19.29 6.70 -10.74
C ALA A 187 19.63 6.57 -9.25
N ARG A 188 19.06 7.44 -8.40
CA ARG A 188 19.27 7.41 -6.95
C ARG A 188 18.67 6.17 -6.29
N GLN A 189 17.53 5.68 -6.77
CA GLN A 189 16.91 4.45 -6.25
C GLN A 189 17.68 3.21 -6.70
N ALA A 190 18.15 3.18 -7.95
CA ALA A 190 19.00 2.12 -8.49
C ALA A 190 20.33 2.04 -7.74
N GLU A 191 20.95 3.19 -7.42
CA GLU A 191 22.17 3.27 -6.60
C GLU A 191 21.95 2.68 -5.21
N ARG A 192 20.85 3.04 -4.53
CA ARG A 192 20.49 2.48 -3.21
C ARG A 192 20.20 0.98 -3.27
N ALA A 193 19.57 0.50 -4.33
CA ALA A 193 19.30 -0.92 -4.53
C ALA A 193 20.60 -1.70 -4.79
N ALA A 194 21.49 -1.16 -5.62
CA ALA A 194 22.81 -1.72 -5.87
C ALA A 194 23.66 -1.78 -4.59
N GLU A 195 23.67 -0.72 -3.79
CA GLU A 195 24.38 -0.67 -2.52
C GLU A 195 23.86 -1.73 -1.52
N ARG A 196 22.54 -1.93 -1.47
CA ARG A 196 21.92 -2.98 -0.63
C ARG A 196 22.26 -4.38 -1.13
N ALA A 197 22.20 -4.60 -2.44
CA ALA A 197 22.55 -5.88 -3.06
C ALA A 197 24.03 -6.21 -2.84
N GLU A 198 24.91 -5.23 -2.96
CA GLU A 198 26.34 -5.37 -2.70
C GLU A 198 26.61 -5.74 -1.23
N LYS A 199 26.02 -5.00 -0.28
CA LYS A 199 26.11 -5.31 1.16
C LYS A 199 25.55 -6.70 1.49
N ALA A 200 24.48 -7.13 0.83
CA ALA A 200 23.92 -8.46 1.02
C ALA A 200 24.84 -9.56 0.45
N ALA A 201 25.39 -9.35 -0.76
CA ALA A 201 26.34 -10.24 -1.39
C ALA A 201 27.65 -10.36 -0.59
N GLU A 202 28.15 -9.26 -0.04
CA GLU A 202 29.34 -9.25 0.80
C GLU A 202 29.11 -10.05 2.10
N ARG A 203 27.97 -9.85 2.77
CA ARG A 203 27.59 -10.64 3.95
C ARG A 203 27.45 -12.13 3.62
N ALA A 204 26.91 -12.46 2.44
CA ALA A 204 26.83 -13.85 1.99
C ALA A 204 28.23 -14.46 1.75
N ARG A 205 29.14 -13.71 1.12
CA ARG A 205 30.54 -14.13 0.92
C ARG A 205 31.26 -14.35 2.26
N GLN A 206 31.12 -13.43 3.21
CA GLN A 206 31.69 -13.58 4.54
C GLN A 206 31.14 -14.80 5.29
N ARG A 207 29.86 -15.17 5.09
CA ARG A 207 29.28 -16.40 5.67
C ARG A 207 29.88 -17.66 5.06
N VAL A 208 30.06 -17.70 3.74
CA VAL A 208 30.71 -18.81 3.03
C VAL A 208 32.18 -18.95 3.43
N GLU A 209 32.88 -17.82 3.61
CA GLU A 209 34.28 -17.81 4.03
C GLU A 209 34.44 -18.23 5.49
N ARG A 210 33.55 -17.80 6.39
CA ARG A 210 33.50 -18.30 7.78
C ARG A 210 33.25 -19.81 7.83
N GLN A 211 32.32 -20.33 7.02
CA GLN A 211 32.12 -21.77 6.90
C GLN A 211 33.39 -22.46 6.39
N ARG A 212 34.02 -21.95 5.31
CA ARG A 212 35.28 -22.52 4.80
C ARG A 212 36.41 -22.57 5.82
N THR A 213 36.55 -21.56 6.68
CA THR A 213 37.55 -21.54 7.75
C THR A 213 37.20 -22.53 8.86
N GLU A 214 35.91 -22.74 9.14
CA GLU A 214 35.42 -23.75 10.09
C GLU A 214 35.78 -25.18 9.63
N TRP A 215 35.73 -25.46 8.31
CA TRP A 215 36.18 -26.73 7.70
C TRP A 215 37.71 -26.93 7.68
N GLN A 216 38.53 -25.91 7.98
CA GLN A 216 40.00 -26.04 8.07
C GLN A 216 40.51 -26.25 9.51
N THR A 217 39.63 -26.20 10.51
CA THR A 217 40.03 -26.59 11.87
C THR A 217 40.15 -28.13 11.97
N PRO A 218 41.25 -28.67 12.52
CA PRO A 218 41.37 -30.11 12.73
C PRO A 218 40.20 -30.57 13.61
N PRO A 219 39.50 -31.66 13.27
CA PRO A 219 38.35 -32.08 14.04
C PRO A 219 38.76 -32.29 15.50
N ARG A 220 38.08 -31.60 16.42
CA ARG A 220 38.12 -31.97 17.84
C ARG A 220 37.70 -33.43 17.92
N ARG A 221 38.40 -34.20 18.77
CA ARG A 221 38.16 -35.64 18.98
C ARG A 221 36.65 -35.92 19.04
N PRO A 222 36.14 -36.88 18.26
CA PRO A 222 34.71 -37.11 18.18
C PRO A 222 34.18 -37.45 19.58
N THR A 223 33.24 -36.66 20.07
CA THR A 223 32.33 -37.12 21.10
C THR A 223 31.57 -38.34 20.55
N PRO A 224 31.39 -39.41 21.34
CA PRO A 224 30.69 -40.60 20.87
C PRO A 224 29.33 -40.19 20.27
N PRO A 225 28.97 -40.73 19.09
CA PRO A 225 27.74 -40.35 18.42
C PRO A 225 26.56 -40.69 19.31
N THR A 226 25.74 -39.69 19.61
CA THR A 226 24.37 -39.93 20.07
C THR A 226 23.71 -40.81 19.03
N PRO A 227 23.15 -41.99 19.40
CA PRO A 227 22.53 -42.88 18.43
C PRO A 227 21.46 -42.13 17.63
N PRO A 228 21.40 -42.32 16.30
CA PRO A 228 20.39 -41.66 15.48
C PRO A 228 19.01 -42.05 16.02
N GLN A 229 18.21 -41.05 16.36
CA GLN A 229 16.78 -41.26 16.55
C GLN A 229 16.25 -41.83 15.24
N LYS A 230 15.86 -43.10 15.26
CA LYS A 230 15.13 -43.74 14.16
C LYS A 230 13.97 -42.82 13.82
N GLN A 231 13.98 -42.28 12.60
CA GLN A 231 12.80 -41.64 12.01
C GLN A 231 11.64 -42.63 12.20
N LYS A 232 10.63 -42.21 12.96
CA LYS A 232 9.43 -43.01 13.17
C LYS A 232 8.81 -43.22 11.79
N LYS A 233 8.67 -44.50 11.40
CA LYS A 233 7.80 -44.90 10.30
C LYS A 233 6.41 -44.30 10.55
N ALA A 234 5.78 -43.79 9.49
CA ALA A 234 4.48 -43.13 9.53
C ALA A 234 3.51 -43.91 10.43
N SER A 235 2.92 -43.21 11.39
CA SER A 235 2.07 -43.84 12.41
C SER A 235 0.61 -43.80 11.96
N ALA A 236 -0.19 -44.78 12.39
CA ALA A 236 -1.64 -44.83 12.20
C ALA A 236 -2.36 -43.51 12.58
N GLU A 237 -1.72 -42.68 13.40
CA GLU A 237 -2.17 -41.34 13.77
C GLU A 237 -2.19 -40.35 12.58
N GLU A 238 -1.25 -40.44 11.65
CA GLU A 238 -1.17 -39.59 10.45
C GLU A 238 -2.22 -40.00 9.42
N GLN A 239 -2.46 -41.30 9.27
CA GLN A 239 -3.54 -41.84 8.44
C GLN A 239 -4.92 -41.42 8.94
N LEU A 240 -5.14 -41.46 10.26
CA LEU A 240 -6.38 -40.98 10.89
C LEU A 240 -6.59 -39.47 10.67
N LYS A 241 -5.51 -38.69 10.66
CA LYS A 241 -5.59 -37.24 10.42
C LYS A 241 -5.98 -36.92 8.98
N ILE A 242 -5.45 -37.67 8.01
CA ILE A 242 -5.82 -37.53 6.59
C ILE A 242 -7.30 -37.87 6.38
N LEU A 243 -7.80 -38.97 6.97
CA LEU A 243 -9.22 -39.33 6.90
C LEU A 243 -10.13 -38.25 7.51
N LYS A 244 -9.71 -37.63 8.62
CA LYS A 244 -10.46 -36.55 9.25
C LYS A 244 -10.50 -35.27 8.40
N MET A 245 -9.46 -35.01 7.60
CA MET A 245 -9.45 -33.88 6.67
C MET A 245 -10.40 -34.08 5.49
N VAL A 246 -10.59 -35.33 5.01
CA VAL A 246 -11.60 -35.66 4.00
C VAL A 246 -13.02 -35.47 4.56
N GLU A 247 -13.27 -35.95 5.78
CA GLU A 247 -14.57 -35.78 6.45
C GLU A 247 -14.94 -34.30 6.64
N GLN A 248 -13.94 -33.46 6.93
CA GLN A 248 -14.10 -32.01 7.07
C GLN A 248 -14.15 -31.25 5.74
N GLY A 249 -13.97 -31.94 4.60
CA GLY A 249 -13.96 -31.34 3.26
C GLY A 249 -12.76 -30.43 2.99
N LEU A 250 -11.69 -30.55 3.77
CA LEU A 250 -10.46 -29.76 3.63
C LEU A 250 -9.59 -30.24 2.47
N ILE A 251 -9.72 -31.51 2.08
CA ILE A 251 -9.03 -32.14 0.96
C ILE A 251 -10.00 -33.04 0.19
N THR A 252 -9.72 -33.24 -1.09
CA THR A 252 -10.47 -34.17 -1.93
C THR A 252 -10.09 -35.63 -1.66
N PRO A 253 -10.96 -36.61 -1.98
CA PRO A 253 -10.63 -38.03 -1.85
C PRO A 253 -9.38 -38.44 -2.62
N ASP A 254 -9.12 -37.83 -3.78
CA ASP A 254 -7.97 -38.13 -4.62
C ASP A 254 -6.65 -37.61 -3.99
N GLU A 255 -6.67 -36.41 -3.41
CA GLU A 255 -5.54 -35.85 -2.66
C GLU A 255 -5.23 -36.68 -1.40
N ALA A 256 -6.26 -37.19 -0.73
CA ALA A 256 -6.09 -38.07 0.42
C ALA A 256 -5.41 -39.38 0.05
N SER A 257 -5.74 -39.97 -1.11
CA SER A 257 -5.08 -41.19 -1.62
C SER A 257 -3.59 -40.97 -1.88
N MET A 258 -3.22 -39.84 -2.50
CA MET A 258 -1.81 -39.51 -2.77
C MET A 258 -1.00 -39.34 -1.48
N LEU A 259 -1.61 -38.71 -0.46
CA LEU A 259 -0.96 -38.50 0.84
C LEU A 259 -0.81 -39.80 1.64
N LEU A 260 -1.76 -40.72 1.53
CA LEU A 260 -1.65 -42.04 2.16
C LEU A 260 -0.56 -42.90 1.50
N GLU A 261 -0.46 -42.87 0.17
CA GLU A 261 0.56 -43.59 -0.59
C GLU A 261 1.98 -43.07 -0.30
N ALA A 262 2.13 -41.76 -0.10
CA ALA A 262 3.39 -41.14 0.29
C ALA A 262 3.86 -41.50 1.72
N LEU A 263 2.96 -42.00 2.58
CA LEU A 263 3.28 -42.43 3.94
C LEU A 263 3.68 -43.91 4.03
N GLU A 264 3.36 -44.73 3.01
CA GLU A 264 3.69 -46.17 2.99
C GLU A 264 5.08 -46.48 2.40
N ASN A 265 5.75 -45.50 1.78
CA ASN A 265 7.12 -45.60 1.23
C ASN A 265 8.16 -44.92 2.12
#